data_AF-A0A918YU32-F1
#
_entry.id   AF-A0A918YU32-F1
#
_cell.length_a   1.000
_cell.length_b   1.000
_cell.length_c   1.000
_cell.angle_alpha   90.00
_cell.angle_beta   90.00
_cell.angle_gamma   90.00
#
_symmetry.space_group_name_H-M   'P 1'
#
loop_
_entity.id
_entity.type
_entity.pdbx_description
1 polymer ?
#
loop_
_entity_poly.entity_id
_entity_poly.type
_entity_poly.pdbx_seq_one_letter_code
_entity_poly.pdbx_strand_id
1 'polypeptide(L)'
;MPDRPEIVCICGSTRFVDEMRAVNRDLTFAGVIVVAPGEADDLITDKQKTALDALHLRKIDLADRVLVVNVNVRLSSPSPRSPRAVPPDLRSAPTVLCHPQG
;
A
#
# COMPACT_ATOMS: atom_id res chain seq x y z
N MET A 1 10.62 19.33 -6.08
CA MET A 1 10.33 18.20 -5.17
C MET A 1 9.22 18.69 -4.24
N PRO A 2 8.14 17.91 -3.98
CA PRO A 2 7.13 18.33 -3.02
C PRO A 2 7.78 18.59 -1.64
N ASP A 3 7.21 19.50 -0.85
CA ASP A 3 7.76 19.93 0.46
C ASP A 3 7.87 18.80 1.49
N ARG A 4 7.21 17.66 1.24
CA ARG A 4 7.32 16.44 2.04
C ARG A 4 7.31 15.19 1.17
N PRO A 5 7.93 14.08 1.63
CA PRO A 5 7.75 12.76 1.03
C PRO A 5 6.27 12.37 0.90
N GLU A 6 5.95 11.60 -0.14
CA GLU A 6 4.65 10.95 -0.28
C GLU A 6 4.48 9.88 0.82
N ILE A 7 3.29 9.78 1.41
CA ILE A 7 2.94 8.74 2.39
C ILE A 7 2.05 7.71 1.69
N VAL A 8 2.48 6.45 1.67
CA VAL A 8 1.74 5.35 1.04
C VAL A 8 1.40 4.30 2.08
N CYS A 9 0.11 4.03 2.27
CA CYS A 9 -0.33 2.86 3.03
C CYS A 9 -0.34 1.65 2.10
N ILE A 10 0.45 0.62 2.42
CA ILE A 10 0.35 -0.65 1.72
C ILE A 10 -0.62 -1.56 2.48
N CYS A 11 -1.42 -2.32 1.74
CA CYS A 11 -2.32 -3.31 2.32
C CYS A 11 -2.45 -4.52 1.39
N GLY A 12 -2.97 -5.62 1.90
CA GLY A 12 -3.06 -6.86 1.14
C GLY A 12 -3.40 -8.03 2.04
N SER A 13 -3.64 -9.18 1.43
CA SER A 13 -3.79 -10.43 2.18
C SER A 13 -2.45 -10.84 2.78
N THR A 14 -2.46 -11.41 3.98
CA THR A 14 -1.25 -11.96 4.65
C THR A 14 -0.55 -13.03 3.84
N ARG A 15 -1.25 -13.67 2.88
CA ARG A 15 -0.64 -14.58 1.89
C ARG A 15 0.37 -13.93 0.95
N PHE A 16 0.46 -12.59 0.94
CA PHE A 16 1.35 -11.81 0.08
C PHE A 16 2.36 -10.98 0.89
N VAL A 17 2.76 -11.47 2.06
CA VAL A 17 3.66 -10.71 2.95
C VAL A 17 5.01 -10.43 2.28
N ASP A 18 5.54 -11.37 1.50
CA ASP A 18 6.82 -11.20 0.82
C ASP A 18 6.74 -10.16 -0.31
N GLU A 19 5.64 -10.14 -1.07
CA GLU A 19 5.38 -9.11 -2.07
C GLU A 19 5.17 -7.74 -1.42
N MET A 20 4.43 -7.67 -0.30
CA MET A 20 4.28 -6.42 0.46
C MET A 20 5.62 -5.92 0.99
N ARG A 21 6.51 -6.80 1.46
CA ARG A 21 7.88 -6.45 1.88
C ARG A 21 8.73 -5.96 0.72
N ALA A 22 8.62 -6.58 -0.45
CA ALA A 22 9.32 -6.14 -1.66
C ALA A 22 8.86 -4.73 -2.07
N VAL A 23 7.55 -4.49 -2.14
CA VAL A 23 6.99 -3.17 -2.48
C VAL A 23 7.38 -2.11 -1.44
N ASN A 24 7.36 -2.45 -0.15
CA ASN A 24 7.81 -1.55 0.92
C ASN A 24 9.26 -1.09 0.68
N ARG A 25 10.16 -2.04 0.41
CA ARG A 25 11.57 -1.76 0.14
C ARG A 25 11.74 -0.86 -1.08
N ASP A 26 11.06 -1.16 -2.18
CA ASP A 26 11.19 -0.42 -3.43
C ASP A 26 10.66 1.02 -3.28
N LEU A 27 9.50 1.21 -2.62
CA LEU A 27 8.95 2.53 -2.29
C LEU A 27 9.87 3.33 -1.36
N THR A 28 10.45 2.66 -0.35
CA THR A 28 11.40 3.29 0.57
C THR A 28 12.62 3.82 -0.18
N PHE A 29 13.19 3.03 -1.11
CA PHE A 29 14.30 3.49 -1.95
C PHE A 29 13.91 4.62 -2.90
N ALA A 30 12.64 4.70 -3.31
CA ALA A 30 12.10 5.82 -4.07
C ALA A 30 11.83 7.09 -3.23
N GLY A 31 12.15 7.07 -1.93
CA GLY A 31 11.97 8.20 -1.02
C GLY A 31 10.54 8.41 -0.53
N VAL A 32 9.72 7.34 -0.53
CA VAL A 32 8.34 7.34 -0.06
C VAL A 32 8.29 6.88 1.41
N ILE A 33 7.46 7.52 2.23
CA ILE A 33 7.13 7.03 3.58
C ILE A 33 6.10 5.92 3.43
N VAL A 34 6.47 4.70 3.82
CA VAL A 34 5.59 3.53 3.72
C VAL A 34 4.94 3.22 5.07
N VAL A 35 3.63 3.11 5.08
CA VAL A 35 2.83 2.65 6.22
C VAL A 35 2.41 1.22 5.95
N ALA A 36 3.17 0.26 6.49
CA ALA A 36 2.94 -1.18 6.32
C ALA A 36 1.89 -1.73 7.29
N PRO A 37 1.18 -2.83 6.95
CA PRO A 37 0.36 -3.56 7.91
C PRO A 37 1.23 -4.10 9.04
N GLY A 38 0.62 -4.33 10.21
CA GLY A 38 1.32 -5.05 11.28
C GLY A 38 1.41 -6.52 10.91
N GLU A 39 2.62 -7.08 10.91
CA GLU A 39 2.83 -8.51 10.82
C GLU A 39 2.68 -9.10 12.23
N ALA A 40 1.80 -10.08 12.40
CA ALA A 40 1.64 -10.82 13.64
C ALA A 40 2.05 -12.26 13.36
N ASP A 41 3.14 -12.71 13.99
CA ASP A 41 3.65 -14.08 13.85
C ASP A 41 2.78 -15.10 14.62
N ASP A 42 1.98 -14.62 15.57
CA ASP A 42 1.15 -15.43 16.47
C ASP A 42 -0.35 -15.36 16.15
N LEU A 43 -1.09 -16.36 16.67
CA LEU A 43 -2.56 -16.34 16.73
C LEU A 43 -3.03 -15.11 17.51
N ILE A 44 -3.60 -14.14 16.80
CA ILE A 44 -4.22 -12.95 17.40
C ILE A 44 -5.61 -13.27 17.94
N THR A 45 -5.93 -12.73 19.11
CA THR A 45 -7.29 -12.75 19.65
C THR A 45 -8.23 -11.89 18.81
N ASP A 46 -9.54 -12.14 18.89
CA ASP A 46 -10.55 -11.31 18.20
C ASP A 46 -10.46 -9.84 18.62
N LYS A 47 -10.15 -9.56 19.89
CA LYS A 47 -9.94 -8.20 20.40
C LYS A 47 -8.74 -7.52 19.73
N GLN A 48 -7.64 -8.24 19.57
CA GLN A 48 -6.45 -7.72 18.87
C GLN A 48 -6.76 -7.51 17.39
N LYS A 49 -7.48 -8.43 16.74
CA LYS A 49 -7.92 -8.27 15.35
C LYS A 49 -8.74 -7.01 15.16
N THR A 50 -9.77 -6.77 15.98
CA THR A 50 -10.57 -5.54 15.90
C THR A 50 -9.74 -4.28 16.10
N ALA A 51 -8.77 -4.31 17.03
CA ALA A 51 -7.85 -3.19 17.23
C ALA A 51 -6.94 -2.94 16.02
N LEU A 52 -6.45 -4.02 15.39
CA LEU A 52 -5.63 -3.95 14.17
C LEU A 52 -6.44 -3.46 12.97
N ASP A 53 -7.70 -3.87 12.83
CA ASP A 53 -8.61 -3.40 11.78
C ASP A 53 -8.85 -1.88 11.91
N ALA A 54 -9.15 -1.40 13.11
CA ALA A 54 -9.32 0.03 13.38
C ALA A 54 -8.02 0.81 13.13
N LEU A 55 -6.87 0.26 13.54
CA LEU A 55 -5.56 0.86 13.25
C LEU A 55 -5.28 0.91 11.74
N HIS A 56 -5.67 -0.11 10.99
CA HIS A 56 -5.49 -0.14 9.54
C HIS A 56 -6.25 0.98 8.84
N LEU A 57 -7.49 1.26 9.25
CA LEU A 57 -8.26 2.40 8.73
C LEU A 57 -7.57 3.74 9.03
N ARG A 58 -7.01 3.92 10.23
CA ARG A 58 -6.24 5.13 10.55
C ARG A 58 -4.96 5.28 9.73
N LYS A 59 -4.31 4.17 9.37
CA LYS A 59 -3.17 4.17 8.45
C LYS A 59 -3.57 4.61 7.05
N ILE A 60 -4.75 4.21 6.59
CA ILE A 60 -5.33 4.66 5.32
C ILE A 60 -5.62 6.17 5.37
N ASP A 61 -6.26 6.65 6.44
CA ASP A 61 -6.59 8.08 6.61
C ASP A 61 -5.33 8.98 6.57
N LEU A 62 -4.20 8.48 7.08
CA LEU A 62 -2.93 9.21 7.12
C LEU A 62 -2.23 9.29 5.75
N ALA A 63 -2.50 8.34 4.85
CA ALA A 63 -1.74 8.20 3.62
C ALA A 63 -2.26 9.13 2.51
N ASP A 64 -1.36 9.53 1.61
CA ASP A 64 -1.71 10.26 0.39
C ASP A 64 -2.36 9.30 -0.63
N ARG A 65 -1.94 8.02 -0.62
CA ARG A 65 -2.52 6.95 -1.42
C ARG A 65 -2.44 5.59 -0.74
N VAL A 66 -3.34 4.69 -1.10
CA VAL A 66 -3.35 3.29 -0.65
C VAL A 66 -2.94 2.39 -1.80
N LEU A 67 -2.08 1.44 -1.49
CA LEU A 67 -1.53 0.48 -2.43
C LEU A 67 -1.90 -0.93 -1.99
N VAL A 68 -2.80 -1.57 -2.74
CA VAL A 68 -3.32 -2.91 -2.43
C VAL A 68 -2.54 -3.97 -3.21
N VAL A 69 -1.79 -4.83 -2.53
CA VAL A 69 -1.05 -5.94 -3.13
C VAL A 69 -1.98 -7.14 -3.31
N ASN A 70 -2.23 -7.53 -4.56
CA ASN A 70 -3.06 -8.67 -4.95
C ASN A 70 -2.72 -9.14 -6.38
N VAL A 71 -2.50 -10.45 -6.59
CA VAL A 71 -2.11 -11.13 -7.86
C VAL A 71 -3.03 -10.95 -9.08
N ASN A 72 -4.07 -10.12 -9.04
CA ASN A 72 -5.16 -10.15 -10.04
C ASN A 72 -5.43 -8.82 -10.78
N VAL A 73 -4.43 -7.97 -11.04
CA VAL A 73 -4.62 -6.81 -11.92
C VAL A 73 -3.73 -6.85 -13.15
N ARG A 74 -4.38 -7.09 -14.30
CA ARG A 74 -3.96 -6.63 -15.62
C ARG A 74 -4.02 -5.10 -15.60
N LEU A 75 -2.89 -4.43 -15.82
CA LEU A 75 -2.77 -2.98 -15.95
C LEU A 75 -3.81 -2.44 -16.95
N SER A 76 -4.87 -1.79 -16.48
CA SER A 76 -5.68 -0.92 -17.35
C SER A 76 -4.99 0.44 -17.45
N SER A 77 -4.93 0.97 -18.68
CA SER A 77 -4.21 2.18 -19.05
C SER A 77 -4.58 3.39 -18.17
N PRO A 78 -3.69 4.40 -18.04
CA PRO A 78 -4.03 5.63 -17.33
C PRO A 78 -5.28 6.28 -17.92
N SER A 79 -6.24 6.66 -17.07
CA SER A 79 -7.33 7.54 -17.48
C SER A 79 -6.78 8.96 -17.70
N PRO A 80 -7.29 9.73 -18.68
CA PRO A 80 -6.68 10.99 -19.12
C PRO A 80 -6.84 12.15 -18.11
N ARG A 81 -7.38 11.90 -16.90
CA ARG A 81 -7.60 12.91 -15.86
C ARG A 81 -6.76 12.63 -14.61
N SER A 82 -5.44 12.57 -14.78
CA SER A 82 -4.39 12.87 -13.78
C SER A 82 -3.09 12.15 -14.19
N PRO A 83 -1.99 12.87 -14.51
CA PRO A 83 -0.73 12.24 -14.86
C PRO A 83 0.04 11.90 -13.57
N ARG A 84 -0.30 10.78 -12.92
CA ARG A 84 0.66 10.10 -12.05
C ARG A 84 0.86 8.68 -12.55
N ALA A 85 1.86 8.54 -13.40
CA ALA A 85 2.39 7.25 -13.79
C ALA A 85 2.85 6.51 -12.53
N VAL A 86 2.44 5.24 -12.42
CA VAL A 86 3.13 4.30 -11.53
C VAL A 86 4.61 4.30 -11.94
N PRO A 87 5.55 4.50 -11.00
CA PRO A 87 6.98 4.39 -11.31
C PRO A 87 7.25 3.09 -12.08
N PRO A 88 8.01 3.13 -13.19
CA PRO A 88 8.18 1.97 -14.08
C PRO A 88 8.76 0.74 -13.37
N ASP A 89 9.48 0.95 -12.27
CA ASP A 89 10.03 -0.03 -11.34
C ASP A 89 8.97 -0.77 -10.49
N LEU A 90 7.80 -0.15 -10.24
CA LEU A 90 6.66 -0.81 -9.55
C LEU A 90 5.76 -1.62 -10.50
N ARG A 91 6.05 -1.69 -11.80
CA ARG A 91 5.23 -2.42 -12.79
C ARG A 91 5.21 -3.94 -12.62
N SER A 92 6.13 -4.48 -11.83
CA SER A 92 6.31 -5.93 -11.65
C SER A 92 5.50 -6.51 -10.48
N ALA A 93 4.99 -5.68 -9.57
CA ALA A 93 4.24 -6.12 -8.40
C ALA A 93 2.73 -6.06 -8.66
N PRO A 94 1.96 -7.11 -8.36
CA PRO A 94 0.55 -7.15 -8.68
C PRO A 94 -0.22 -6.25 -7.70
N THR A 95 -0.51 -5.03 -8.14
CA THR A 95 -0.82 -3.92 -7.25
C THR A 95 -1.95 -3.07 -7.80
N VAL A 96 -2.92 -2.72 -6.94
CA VAL A 96 -3.98 -1.75 -7.24
C VAL A 96 -3.71 -0.46 -6.49
N LEU A 97 -3.77 0.66 -7.21
CA LEU A 97 -3.70 1.98 -6.60
C LEU A 97 -5.10 2.48 -6.28
N CYS A 98 -5.37 2.71 -5.00
CA CYS A 98 -6.58 3.34 -4.52
C CYS A 98 -6.22 4.73 -3.96
N HIS A 99 -6.94 5.77 -4.37
CA HIS A 99 -6.87 7.04 -3.67
C HIS A 99 -7.74 6.93 -2.40
N PRO A 100 -7.25 7.37 -1.23
CA PRO A 100 -7.95 7.22 0.05
C PRO A 100 -9.27 7.99 0.10
N GLN A 101 -9.53 8.88 -0.87
CA GLN A 101 -10.83 9.53 -1.06
C GLN A 101 -11.07 9.84 -2.54
N GLY A 102 -12.33 9.68 -2.96
CA GLY A 102 -12.94 10.50 -4.00
C GLY A 102 -13.44 11.80 -3.42
#